data_AF-A0A9Q3E8V2-F1
#
_entry.id   AF-A0A9Q3E8V2-F1
#
_cell.length_a   1.000
_cell.length_b   1.000
_cell.length_c   1.000
_cell.angle_alpha   90.00
_cell.angle_beta   90.00
_cell.angle_gamma   90.00
#
_symmetry.space_group_name_H-M   'P 1'
#
loop_
_entity.id
_entity.type
_entity.pdbx_description
1 polymer ?
#
loop_
_entity_poly.entity_id
_entity_poly.type
_entity_poly.pdbx_seq_one_letter_code
_entity_poly.pdbx_strand_id
1 'polypeptide(L)'
;MYVSYHQGDWNTCLPLDEFAYKNSYHSSTKQSPFFTVYGRDPQFDSAHITQENPAGKLSTKTQSVQQDVKRELEASIKLFKRYADKNRASPPDFNPD
;
A
#
# COMPACT_ATOMS: atom_id res chain seq x y z
N MET A 1 2.01 -17.37 7.11
CA MET A 1 0.67 -16.86 6.76
C MET A 1 0.29 -15.85 7.83
N TYR A 2 -0.14 -14.65 7.46
CA TYR A 2 -0.46 -13.60 8.43
C TYR A 2 -1.83 -13.03 8.09
N VAL A 3 -2.74 -13.09 9.04
CA VAL A 3 -4.05 -12.42 9.00
C VAL A 3 -3.81 -10.97 9.39
N SER A 4 -4.53 -10.01 8.79
CA SER A 4 -4.47 -8.60 9.18
C SER A 4 -4.58 -8.42 10.70
N TYR A 5 -4.07 -7.30 11.20
CA TYR A 5 -4.05 -6.97 12.62
C TYR A 5 -5.44 -7.10 13.30
N HIS A 6 -6.53 -6.86 12.56
CA HIS A 6 -7.90 -6.97 13.05
C HIS A 6 -8.55 -8.35 12.84
N GLN A 7 -7.79 -9.34 12.37
CA GLN A 7 -8.22 -10.71 12.10
C GLN A 7 -9.42 -10.85 11.13
N GLY A 8 -9.74 -9.79 10.38
CA GLY A 8 -10.96 -9.72 9.57
C GLY A 8 -10.87 -10.38 8.19
N ASP A 9 -9.68 -10.76 7.77
CA ASP A 9 -9.32 -11.27 6.44
C ASP A 9 -8.86 -12.74 6.46
N TRP A 10 -9.18 -13.48 7.52
CA TRP A 10 -8.86 -14.91 7.64
C TRP A 10 -9.40 -15.74 6.47
N ASN A 11 -10.53 -15.34 5.89
CA ASN A 11 -11.15 -15.97 4.73
C ASN A 11 -10.29 -15.87 3.46
N THR A 12 -9.45 -14.85 3.33
CA THR A 12 -8.53 -14.69 2.19
C THR A 12 -7.39 -15.73 2.22
N CYS A 13 -7.10 -16.26 3.41
CA CYS A 13 -6.07 -17.25 3.64
C CYS A 13 -6.58 -18.69 3.43
N LEU A 14 -7.89 -18.94 3.54
CA LEU A 14 -8.49 -20.27 3.44
C LEU A 14 -8.07 -21.08 2.20
N PRO A 15 -8.09 -20.54 0.97
CA PRO A 15 -7.75 -21.33 -0.22
C PRO A 15 -6.30 -21.82 -0.18
N LEU A 16 -5.39 -21.02 0.40
CA LEU A 16 -3.98 -21.37 0.51
C LEU A 16 -3.76 -22.43 1.59
N ASP A 17 -4.46 -22.31 2.73
CA ASP A 17 -4.43 -23.32 3.80
C ASP A 17 -4.99 -24.66 3.32
N GLU A 18 -6.12 -24.64 2.62
CA GLU A 18 -6.72 -25.84 2.05
C GLU A 18 -5.78 -26.51 1.04
N PHE A 19 -5.13 -25.73 0.18
CA PHE A 19 -4.13 -26.23 -0.76
C PHE A 19 -2.91 -26.83 -0.05
N ALA A 20 -2.37 -26.15 0.96
CA ALA A 20 -1.24 -26.63 1.74
C ALA A 20 -1.57 -27.93 2.47
N TYR A 21 -2.75 -27.99 3.10
CA TYR A 21 -3.22 -29.18 3.81
C TYR A 21 -3.37 -30.38 2.87
N LYS A 22 -4.02 -30.20 1.72
CA LYS A 22 -4.25 -31.27 0.72
C LYS A 22 -2.96 -31.81 0.09
N ASN A 23 -1.91 -31.00 0.03
CA ASN A 23 -0.61 -31.38 -0.51
C ASN A 23 0.38 -31.87 0.55
N SER A 24 0.08 -31.68 1.83
CA SER A 24 0.92 -32.14 2.93
C SER A 24 0.86 -33.66 3.08
N TYR A 25 2.00 -34.25 3.47
CA TYR A 25 2.08 -35.68 3.75
C TYR A 25 1.25 -36.04 4.98
N HIS A 26 0.30 -36.95 4.83
CA HIS A 26 -0.53 -37.39 5.94
C HIS A 26 0.00 -38.69 6.55
N SER A 27 0.15 -38.73 7.87
CA SER A 27 0.84 -39.82 8.59
C SER A 27 0.16 -41.18 8.50
N SER A 28 -1.18 -41.20 8.36
CA SER A 28 -1.98 -42.42 8.29
C SER A 28 -1.99 -43.06 6.89
N THR A 29 -2.07 -42.25 5.82
CA THR A 29 -2.09 -42.72 4.43
C THR A 29 -0.69 -42.79 3.81
N LYS A 30 0.32 -42.26 4.50
CA LYS A 30 1.72 -42.20 4.03
C LYS A 30 1.87 -41.49 2.68
N GLN A 31 0.91 -40.64 2.32
CA GLN A 31 0.81 -39.91 1.06
C GLN A 31 0.04 -38.61 1.28
N SER A 32 0.13 -37.66 0.34
CA SER A 32 -0.73 -36.47 0.37
C SER A 32 -2.17 -36.88 0.02
N PRO A 33 -3.19 -36.31 0.68
CA PRO A 33 -4.59 -36.56 0.31
C PRO A 33 -4.88 -36.29 -1.17
N PHE A 34 -4.23 -35.28 -1.76
CA PHE A 34 -4.35 -34.98 -3.19
C PHE A 34 -3.82 -36.14 -4.06
N PHE A 35 -2.65 -36.67 -3.73
CA PHE A 35 -2.08 -37.83 -4.42
C PHE A 35 -2.96 -39.07 -4.26
N THR A 36 -3.52 -39.30 -3.07
CA THR A 36 -4.42 -40.44 -2.82
C THR A 36 -5.68 -40.39 -3.70
N VAL A 37 -6.22 -39.20 -3.97
CA VAL A 37 -7.44 -39.05 -4.78
C VAL A 37 -7.15 -39.05 -6.29
N TYR A 38 -6.07 -38.39 -6.71
CA TYR A 38 -5.82 -38.11 -8.14
C TYR A 38 -4.61 -38.86 -8.72
N GLY A 39 -3.83 -39.56 -7.90
CA GLY A 39 -2.65 -40.32 -8.33
C GLY A 39 -1.48 -39.47 -8.82
N ARG A 40 -1.53 -38.15 -8.64
CA ARG A 40 -0.48 -37.19 -9.04
C ARG A 40 -0.43 -36.04 -8.06
N ASP A 41 0.74 -35.47 -7.84
CA ASP A 41 0.89 -34.22 -7.09
C ASP A 41 0.68 -33.00 -8.00
N PRO A 42 0.13 -31.88 -7.49
CA PRO A 42 -0.08 -30.69 -8.29
C PRO A 42 1.26 -29.97 -8.53
N GLN A 43 1.52 -29.61 -9.78
CA GLN A 43 2.62 -28.72 -10.14
C GLN A 43 2.15 -27.27 -9.98
N PHE A 44 2.86 -26.50 -9.16
CA PHE A 44 2.60 -25.08 -8.98
C PHE A 44 3.40 -24.29 -10.00
N ASP A 45 2.73 -23.73 -11.01
CA ASP A 45 3.35 -22.81 -11.95
C ASP A 45 3.25 -21.37 -11.41
N SER A 46 4.39 -20.82 -11.01
CA SER A 46 4.47 -19.46 -10.47
C SER A 46 4.37 -18.37 -11.55
N ALA A 47 4.38 -18.73 -12.84
CA ALA A 47 4.32 -17.77 -13.95
C ALA A 47 3.03 -16.92 -13.97
N HIS A 48 1.95 -17.40 -13.35
CA HIS A 48 0.67 -16.70 -13.30
C HIS A 48 0.47 -15.80 -12.07
N ILE A 49 1.44 -15.73 -11.15
CA ILE A 49 1.33 -14.88 -9.97
C ILE A 49 1.67 -13.45 -10.37
N THR A 50 0.65 -12.60 -10.43
CA THR A 50 0.88 -11.15 -10.51
C THR A 50 1.47 -10.69 -9.18
N GLN A 51 2.74 -10.32 -9.16
CA GLN A 51 3.34 -9.68 -8.00
C GLN A 51 2.68 -8.33 -7.77
N GLU A 52 1.86 -8.23 -6.73
CA GLU A 52 1.39 -6.94 -6.26
C GLU A 52 2.55 -6.19 -5.58
N ASN A 53 2.73 -4.90 -5.91
CA ASN A 53 3.65 -4.00 -5.22
C ASN A 53 2.88 -3.04 -4.30
N PRO A 54 2.48 -3.47 -3.09
CA PRO A 54 1.71 -2.64 -2.17
C PRO A 54 2.48 -1.39 -1.74
N ALA A 55 3.81 -1.48 -1.60
CA ALA A 55 4.66 -0.33 -1.29
C ALA A 55 4.64 0.73 -2.41
N GLY A 56 4.66 0.30 -3.66
CA GLY A 56 4.50 1.16 -4.83
C GLY A 56 3.14 1.87 -4.85
N LYS A 57 2.04 1.12 -4.63
CA LYS A 57 0.68 1.68 -4.54
C LYS A 57 0.54 2.72 -3.41
N LEU A 58 1.17 2.48 -2.26
CA LEU A 58 1.17 3.42 -1.14
C LEU A 58 2.00 4.67 -1.43
N SER A 59 3.18 4.51 -2.03
CA SER A 59 4.08 5.61 -2.38
C SER A 59 3.40 6.60 -3.33
N THR A 60 2.74 6.11 -4.39
CA THR A 60 2.03 6.98 -5.34
C THR A 60 0.86 7.71 -4.68
N LYS A 61 0.10 7.03 -3.81
CA LYS A 61 -0.99 7.66 -3.05
C LYS A 61 -0.48 8.78 -2.14
N THR A 62 0.57 8.53 -1.38
CA THR A 62 1.18 9.53 -0.49
C THR A 62 1.73 10.71 -1.28
N GLN A 63 2.37 10.46 -2.43
CA GLN A 63 2.89 11.51 -3.29
C GLN A 63 1.78 12.41 -3.84
N SER A 64 0.63 11.84 -4.24
CA SER A 64 -0.54 12.62 -4.67
C SER A 64 -1.03 13.54 -3.56
N VAL A 65 -1.23 12.99 -2.36
CA VAL A 65 -1.70 13.78 -1.20
C VAL A 65 -0.71 14.90 -0.85
N GLN A 66 0.60 14.62 -0.89
CA GLN A 66 1.63 15.63 -0.64
C GLN A 66 1.61 16.76 -1.67
N GLN A 67 1.35 16.45 -2.94
CA GLN A 67 1.24 17.47 -3.99
C GLN A 67 0.03 18.38 -3.78
N ASP A 68 -1.11 17.82 -3.39
CA ASP A 68 -2.33 18.58 -3.14
C ASP A 68 -2.16 19.53 -1.94
N VAL A 69 -1.63 19.02 -0.82
CA VAL A 69 -1.33 19.85 0.37
C VAL A 69 -0.37 20.98 0.02
N LYS A 70 0.68 20.70 -0.76
CA LYS A 70 1.64 21.73 -1.20
C LYS A 70 0.95 22.82 -2.03
N ARG A 71 0.08 22.45 -2.96
CA ARG A 71 -0.66 23.39 -3.81
C ARG A 71 -1.55 24.31 -2.99
N GLU A 72 -2.30 23.76 -2.05
CA GLU A 72 -3.18 24.55 -1.18
C GLU A 72 -2.41 25.50 -0.26
N LEU A 73 -1.27 25.03 0.27
CA LEU A 73 -0.39 25.84 1.10
C LEU A 73 0.17 27.02 0.30
N GLU A 74 0.66 26.79 -0.91
CA GLU A 74 1.16 27.85 -1.80
C GLU A 74 0.07 28.87 -2.15
N ALA A 75 -1.15 28.40 -2.43
CA ALA A 75 -2.29 29.28 -2.69
C ALA A 75 -2.61 30.15 -1.47
N SER A 76 -2.62 29.55 -0.28
CA SER A 76 -2.88 30.24 0.99
C SER A 76 -1.82 31.30 1.28
N ILE A 77 -0.53 30.95 1.14
CA ILE A 77 0.59 31.89 1.33
C ILE A 77 0.46 33.09 0.38
N LYS A 78 0.12 32.87 -0.90
CA LYS A 78 -0.10 33.95 -1.87
C LYS A 78 -1.25 34.88 -1.45
N LEU A 79 -2.34 34.32 -0.92
CA LEU A 79 -3.45 35.13 -0.41
C LEU A 79 -3.03 35.96 0.78
N PHE A 80 -2.39 35.36 1.79
CA PHE A 80 -1.92 36.09 2.97
C PHE A 80 -0.95 37.21 2.60
N LYS A 81 -0.03 36.96 1.65
CA LYS A 81 0.88 37.99 1.14
C LYS A 81 0.11 39.16 0.53
N ARG A 82 -0.87 38.91 -0.33
CA ARG A 82 -1.71 39.97 -0.93
C ARG A 82 -2.44 40.80 0.12
N TYR A 83 -2.96 40.17 1.17
CA TYR A 83 -3.63 40.89 2.26
C TYR A 83 -2.64 41.72 3.09
N ALA A 84 -1.48 41.17 3.42
CA ALA A 84 -0.44 41.88 4.16
C ALA A 84 0.09 43.09 3.38
N ASP A 85 0.35 42.92 2.08
CA ASP A 85 0.89 43.99 1.21
C ASP A 85 -0.09 45.18 1.08
N LYS A 86 -1.40 44.96 1.13
CA LYS A 86 -2.41 46.05 1.10
C LYS A 86 -2.30 47.02 2.29
N ASN A 87 -1.88 46.53 3.45
CA ASN A 87 -1.79 47.33 4.67
C ASN A 87 -0.37 47.84 4.95
N ARG A 88 0.56 47.67 4.00
CA ARG A 88 1.96 48.02 4.18
C ARG A 88 2.23 49.45 3.70
N ALA A 89 2.78 50.29 4.57
CA ALA A 89 3.29 51.61 4.17
C ALA A 89 4.63 51.46 3.42
N SER A 90 4.93 52.40 2.52
CA SER A 90 6.23 52.48 1.86
C SER A 90 7.33 52.64 2.92
N PRO A 91 8.47 51.92 2.78
CA PRO A 91 9.60 52.16 3.67
C PRO A 91 10.05 53.63 3.57
N PRO A 92 10.43 54.26 4.68
CA PRO A 92 10.99 55.61 4.66
C PRO A 92 12.31 55.62 3.86
N ASP A 93 12.55 56.71 3.12
CA ASP A 93 13.79 56.88 2.37
C ASP A 93 14.99 56.93 3.32
N PHE A 94 15.96 56.05 3.08
CA PHE A 94 17.20 56.02 3.83
C PHE A 94 18.15 57.07 3.24
N ASN A 95 18.45 58.11 4.03
CA ASN A 95 19.46 59.10 3.68
C ASN A 95 20.68 58.89 4.60
N PRO A 96 21.84 58.46 4.07
CA PRO A 96 23.06 58.38 4.86
C PRO A 96 23.65 59.79 5.06
N ASP A 97 24.05 60.10 6.30
CA ASP A 97 24.76 61.33 6.69
C ASP A 97 26.18 61.43 6.08
#